data_AF-A0A935K6F6-F1
#
_entry.id   AF-A0A935K6F6-F1
#
_cell.length_a   1.000
_cell.length_b   1.000
_cell.length_c   1.000
_cell.angle_alpha   90.00
_cell.angle_beta   90.00
_cell.angle_gamma   90.00
#
_symmetry.space_group_name_H-M   'P 1'
#
loop_
_entity.id
_entity.type
_entity.pdbx_description
1 polymer ?
#
loop_
_entity_poly.entity_id
_entity_poly.type
_entity_poly.pdbx_seq_one_letter_code
_entity_poly.pdbx_strand_id
1 'polypeptide(L)'
;MNEPLVLLIIGILVTLIFVLLFYPEKGIIAVWKKSRYANKKVLIEDALKYLYNCEYNGTNCTLNGIAGNLSISADDATDIISRLESMGLVSAKKDELDLTADGRSYALRIVRVHRLWEKYLADETSVKEDEWHQKAEELEHTLTPEQADQLAAQIGNPVFDPHGDPIPSASGDIPIKKGKPLTEMKDGEFANIIHIEDEPHAIYSQLLAEGLYPGMQVRMIELSDKRIKFVANGEECILSPLIAKNITVGVVKFEKQVEGKFKALSSLKVGEHGTILGIAKVLRGQQRRRLMDLGIVPGTKIEAELESFTGDPVAYKVRGTTVALRKQQTDKIYLLNDEENQK
;
A
#
# COMPACT_ATOMS: atom_id res chain seq x y z
N MET A 1 -28.02 13.07 -64.08
CA MET A 1 -29.08 12.62 -63.16
C MET A 1 -28.47 11.89 -61.96
N ASN A 2 -27.70 12.55 -61.09
CA ASN A 2 -27.17 11.94 -59.85
C ASN A 2 -27.23 12.89 -58.62
N GLU A 3 -27.68 14.14 -58.77
CA GLU A 3 -27.66 15.12 -57.67
C GLU A 3 -28.56 14.81 -56.46
N PRO A 4 -29.82 14.33 -56.60
CA PRO A 4 -30.68 14.15 -55.44
C PRO A 4 -30.23 12.98 -54.55
N LEU A 5 -29.64 11.94 -55.14
CA LEU A 5 -29.18 10.75 -54.40
C LEU A 5 -27.89 11.06 -53.62
N VAL A 6 -26.99 11.87 -54.20
CA VAL A 6 -25.79 12.36 -53.52
C VAL A 6 -26.16 13.26 -52.33
N LEU A 7 -27.12 14.19 -52.51
CA LEU A 7 -27.59 15.05 -51.42
C LEU A 7 -28.25 14.26 -50.28
N LEU A 8 -29.00 13.19 -50.61
CA LEU A 8 -29.62 12.32 -49.62
C LEU A 8 -28.57 11.52 -48.82
N ILE A 9 -27.54 10.98 -49.48
CA ILE A 9 -26.44 10.28 -48.80
C ILE A 9 -25.69 11.25 -47.88
N ILE A 10 -25.37 12.46 -48.36
CA ILE A 10 -24.70 13.48 -47.54
C ILE A 10 -25.57 13.85 -46.33
N GLY A 11 -26.87 14.07 -46.53
CA GLY A 11 -27.80 14.38 -45.45
C GLY A 11 -27.87 13.28 -44.38
N ILE A 12 -27.94 12.02 -44.80
CA ILE A 12 -27.92 10.85 -43.88
C ILE A 12 -26.60 10.81 -43.12
N LEU A 13 -25.47 11.01 -43.79
CA LEU A 13 -24.14 10.94 -43.19
C LEU A 13 -23.90 12.08 -42.20
N VAL A 14 -24.35 13.31 -42.52
CA VAL A 14 -24.34 14.45 -41.60
C VAL A 14 -25.22 14.18 -40.38
N THR A 15 -26.41 13.61 -40.58
CA THR A 15 -27.32 13.27 -39.47
C THR A 15 -26.71 12.19 -38.58
N LEU A 16 -26.08 11.16 -39.15
CA LEU A 16 -25.36 10.12 -38.40
C LEU A 16 -24.19 10.70 -37.59
N ILE A 17 -23.40 11.60 -38.18
CA ILE A 17 -22.31 12.29 -37.46
C ILE A 17 -22.88 13.14 -36.33
N PHE A 18 -23.97 13.88 -36.57
CA PHE A 18 -24.61 14.71 -35.56
C PHE A 18 -25.13 13.86 -34.39
N VAL A 19 -25.76 12.73 -34.69
CA VAL A 19 -26.17 11.74 -33.69
C VAL A 19 -24.96 11.21 -32.93
N LEU A 20 -23.88 10.78 -33.59
CA LEU A 20 -22.67 10.30 -32.92
C LEU A 20 -21.99 11.34 -32.01
N LEU A 21 -22.00 12.62 -32.41
CA LEU A 21 -21.42 13.71 -31.63
C LEU A 21 -22.28 14.08 -30.42
N PHE A 22 -23.60 14.17 -30.60
CA PHE A 22 -24.54 14.79 -29.65
C PHE A 22 -25.52 13.81 -28.99
N TYR A 23 -25.41 12.49 -29.22
CA TYR A 23 -26.29 11.51 -28.57
C TYR A 23 -26.22 11.68 -27.05
N PRO A 24 -27.37 11.75 -26.35
CA PRO A 24 -27.38 11.93 -24.90
C PRO A 24 -26.62 10.79 -24.21
N GLU A 25 -25.79 11.15 -23.23
CA GLU A 25 -24.94 10.29 -22.40
C GLU A 25 -23.83 9.49 -23.10
N LYS A 26 -23.96 9.16 -24.39
CA LYS A 26 -23.01 8.31 -25.13
C LYS A 26 -22.34 8.99 -26.33
N GLY A 27 -22.76 10.20 -26.70
CA GLY A 27 -22.14 10.95 -27.78
C GLY A 27 -20.71 11.38 -27.44
N ILE A 28 -19.87 11.58 -28.46
CA ILE A 28 -18.46 11.94 -28.30
C ILE A 28 -18.30 13.19 -27.40
N ILE A 29 -19.17 14.19 -27.56
CA ILE A 29 -19.11 15.43 -26.76
C ILE A 29 -19.49 15.15 -25.30
N ALA A 30 -20.47 14.28 -25.04
CA ALA A 30 -20.87 13.90 -23.70
C ALA A 30 -19.76 13.11 -22.98
N VAL A 31 -19.14 12.15 -23.66
CA VAL A 31 -18.00 11.38 -23.15
C VAL A 31 -16.80 12.30 -22.89
N TRP A 32 -16.48 13.20 -23.82
CA TRP A 32 -15.39 14.16 -23.66
C TRP A 32 -15.63 15.12 -22.49
N LYS A 33 -16.85 15.65 -22.33
CA LYS A 33 -17.22 16.47 -21.17
C LYS A 33 -17.12 15.70 -19.86
N LYS A 34 -17.61 14.45 -19.82
CA LYS A 34 -17.54 13.59 -18.62
C LYS A 34 -16.09 13.28 -18.25
N SER A 35 -15.25 12.95 -19.22
CA SER A 35 -13.82 12.72 -19.02
C SER A 35 -13.10 13.98 -18.54
N ARG A 36 -13.36 15.15 -19.15
CA ARG A 36 -12.77 16.42 -18.71
C ARG A 36 -13.20 16.81 -17.30
N TYR A 37 -14.46 16.60 -16.93
CA TYR A 37 -14.97 16.86 -15.58
C TYR A 37 -14.36 15.90 -14.55
N ALA A 38 -14.27 14.60 -14.89
CA ALA A 38 -13.62 13.60 -14.05
C ALA A 38 -12.16 13.99 -13.77
N ASN A 39 -11.41 14.37 -14.81
CA ASN A 39 -10.02 14.83 -14.66
C ASN A 39 -9.91 16.07 -13.76
N LYS A 40 -10.85 17.02 -13.86
CA LYS A 40 -10.86 18.20 -12.98
C LYS A 40 -11.16 17.87 -11.52
N LYS A 41 -12.00 16.87 -11.25
CA LYS A 41 -12.28 16.41 -9.88
C LYS A 41 -11.02 15.79 -9.28
N VAL A 42 -10.38 14.88 -10.01
CA VAL A 42 -9.14 14.20 -9.62
C VAL A 42 -8.07 15.22 -9.23
N LEU A 43 -7.77 16.20 -10.10
CA LEU A 43 -6.78 17.25 -9.82
C LEU A 43 -7.08 18.08 -8.56
N ILE A 44 -8.35 18.35 -8.26
CA ILE A 44 -8.74 19.06 -7.03
C ILE A 44 -8.48 18.19 -5.80
N GLU A 45 -8.82 16.91 -5.88
CA GLU A 45 -8.66 15.97 -4.78
C GLU A 45 -7.18 15.67 -4.52
N ASP A 46 -6.37 15.52 -5.57
CA ASP A 46 -4.92 15.37 -5.48
C ASP A 46 -4.23 16.61 -4.92
N ALA A 47 -4.68 17.81 -5.31
CA ALA A 47 -4.18 19.05 -4.74
C ALA A 47 -4.48 19.14 -3.23
N LEU A 48 -5.69 18.77 -2.80
CA LEU A 48 -6.05 18.70 -1.38
C LEU A 48 -5.20 17.67 -0.62
N LYS A 49 -4.99 16.48 -1.20
CA LYS A 49 -4.14 15.41 -0.65
C LYS A 49 -2.70 15.91 -0.47
N TYR A 50 -2.15 16.60 -1.47
CA TYR A 50 -0.81 17.19 -1.40
C TYR A 50 -0.70 18.30 -0.35
N LEU A 51 -1.66 19.24 -0.31
CA LEU A 51 -1.69 20.30 0.71
C LEU A 51 -1.74 19.72 2.13
N TYR A 52 -2.51 18.66 2.32
CA TYR A 52 -2.57 17.96 3.61
C TYR A 52 -1.24 17.28 3.96
N ASN A 53 -0.54 16.69 2.98
CA ASN A 53 0.77 16.10 3.18
C ASN A 53 1.79 17.17 3.66
N CYS A 54 1.79 18.38 3.06
CA CYS A 54 2.60 19.49 3.56
C CYS A 54 2.27 19.85 5.02
N GLU A 55 0.97 20.03 5.33
CA GLU A 55 0.51 20.36 6.68
C GLU A 55 0.96 19.30 7.69
N TYR A 56 0.80 18.02 7.34
CA TYR A 56 1.18 16.87 8.18
C TYR A 56 2.68 16.82 8.45
N ASN A 57 3.50 17.11 7.44
CA ASN A 57 4.96 17.11 7.54
C ASN A 57 5.55 18.44 8.06
N GLY A 58 4.71 19.45 8.30
CA GLY A 58 5.16 20.78 8.72
C GLY A 58 6.04 21.48 7.67
N THR A 59 5.80 21.22 6.39
CA THR A 59 6.51 21.83 5.27
C THR A 59 5.68 22.92 4.58
N ASN A 60 6.35 23.91 4.01
CA ASN A 60 5.66 24.99 3.31
C ASN A 60 5.12 24.51 1.97
N CYS A 61 3.82 24.70 1.76
CA CYS A 61 3.14 24.32 0.54
C CYS A 61 3.07 25.52 -0.42
N THR A 62 3.58 25.34 -1.65
CA THR A 62 3.70 26.41 -2.66
C THR A 62 3.01 26.01 -3.96
N LEU A 63 2.70 27.01 -4.79
CA LEU A 63 2.11 26.79 -6.11
C LEU A 63 3.00 25.91 -7.01
N ASN A 64 4.32 26.14 -6.98
CA ASN A 64 5.28 25.31 -7.72
C ASN A 64 5.33 23.87 -7.19
N GLY A 65 5.15 23.68 -5.88
CA GLY A 65 5.02 22.36 -5.27
C GLY A 65 3.81 21.59 -5.80
N ILE A 66 2.64 22.25 -5.86
CA ILE A 66 1.42 21.66 -6.43
C ILE A 66 1.63 21.32 -7.91
N ALA A 67 2.15 22.26 -8.71
CA ALA A 67 2.37 22.05 -10.14
C ALA A 67 3.32 20.87 -10.39
N GLY A 68 4.40 20.76 -9.61
CA GLY A 68 5.34 19.65 -9.69
C GLY A 68 4.72 18.31 -9.26
N ASN A 69 4.01 18.27 -8.12
CA ASN A 69 3.41 17.04 -7.60
C ASN A 69 2.32 16.49 -8.53
N LEU A 70 1.49 17.37 -9.11
CA LEU A 70 0.41 16.98 -10.02
C LEU A 70 0.89 16.84 -11.48
N SER A 71 2.16 17.15 -11.77
CA SER A 71 2.72 17.17 -13.13
C SER A 71 1.92 18.04 -14.12
N ILE A 72 1.52 19.23 -13.69
CA ILE A 72 0.73 20.19 -14.48
C ILE A 72 1.47 21.53 -14.66
N SER A 73 0.95 22.38 -15.55
CA SER A 73 1.50 23.72 -15.73
C SER A 73 1.22 24.62 -14.52
N ALA A 74 2.04 25.67 -14.32
CA ALA A 74 1.82 26.65 -13.27
C ALA A 74 0.47 27.39 -13.44
N ASP A 75 0.04 27.61 -14.68
CA ASP A 75 -1.25 28.23 -14.99
C ASP A 75 -2.43 27.31 -14.57
N ASP A 76 -2.33 26.00 -14.85
CA ASP A 76 -3.34 25.04 -14.42
C ASP A 76 -3.38 24.90 -12.89
N ALA A 77 -2.22 24.93 -12.22
CA ALA A 77 -2.14 24.94 -10.77
C ALA A 77 -2.81 26.19 -10.18
N THR A 78 -2.64 27.34 -10.83
CA THR A 78 -3.32 28.60 -10.45
C THR A 78 -4.84 28.49 -10.59
N ASP A 79 -5.36 27.89 -11.67
CA ASP A 79 -6.80 27.64 -11.85
C ASP A 79 -7.36 26.73 -10.74
N ILE A 80 -6.63 25.66 -10.39
CA ILE A 80 -7.02 24.75 -9.31
C ILE A 80 -7.06 25.46 -7.96
N ILE A 81 -6.03 26.22 -7.61
CA ILE A 81 -5.96 26.97 -6.34
C ILE A 81 -7.11 27.98 -6.27
N SER A 82 -7.30 28.80 -7.32
CA SER A 82 -8.39 29.79 -7.37
C SER A 82 -9.75 29.13 -7.16
N ARG A 83 -9.93 27.92 -7.69
CA ARG A 83 -11.15 27.14 -7.51
C ARG A 83 -11.29 26.59 -6.09
N LEU A 84 -10.22 26.07 -5.49
CA LEU A 84 -10.20 25.62 -4.10
C LEU A 84 -10.55 26.77 -3.14
N GLU A 85 -10.03 27.97 -3.38
CA GLU A 85 -10.38 29.18 -2.63
C GLU A 85 -11.86 29.57 -2.81
N SER A 86 -12.36 29.53 -4.05
CA SER A 86 -13.78 29.80 -4.35
C SER A 86 -14.73 28.83 -3.65
N MET A 87 -14.26 27.61 -3.37
CA MET A 87 -14.98 26.57 -2.64
C MET A 87 -14.80 26.68 -1.13
N GLY A 88 -13.98 27.61 -0.63
CA GLY A 88 -13.67 27.77 0.79
C GLY A 88 -12.80 26.66 1.38
N LEU A 89 -12.10 25.88 0.55
CA LEU A 89 -11.27 24.74 0.99
C LEU A 89 -9.82 25.13 1.27
N VAL A 90 -9.34 26.20 0.66
CA VAL A 90 -7.98 26.71 0.81
C VAL A 90 -8.01 28.21 1.10
N SER A 91 -7.03 28.68 1.85
CA SER A 91 -6.73 30.10 2.02
C SER A 91 -5.30 30.36 1.54
N ALA A 92 -5.12 31.18 0.50
CA ALA A 92 -3.80 31.69 0.15
C ALA A 92 -3.46 32.92 1.00
N LYS A 93 -2.29 32.91 1.63
CA LYS A 93 -1.71 34.08 2.32
C LYS A 93 -0.30 34.29 1.83
N LYS A 94 -0.09 35.37 1.05
CA LYS A 94 1.19 35.65 0.38
C LYS A 94 1.60 34.46 -0.51
N ASP A 95 2.63 33.72 -0.12
CA ASP A 95 3.20 32.57 -0.83
C ASP A 95 2.89 31.22 -0.16
N GLU A 96 2.08 31.22 0.91
CA GLU A 96 1.68 30.02 1.65
C GLU A 96 0.22 29.67 1.34
N LEU A 97 -0.02 28.37 1.12
CA LEU A 97 -1.34 27.80 0.87
C LEU A 97 -1.73 26.92 2.07
N ASP A 98 -2.76 27.37 2.80
CA ASP A 98 -3.27 26.66 3.97
C ASP A 98 -4.62 25.99 3.66
N LEU A 99 -4.84 24.79 4.19
CA LEU A 99 -6.17 24.17 4.21
C LEU A 99 -7.07 24.89 5.21
N THR A 100 -8.33 25.12 4.83
CA THR A 100 -9.38 25.45 5.80
C THR A 100 -9.81 24.20 6.56
N ALA A 101 -10.64 24.34 7.58
CA ALA A 101 -11.20 23.18 8.29
C ALA A 101 -11.96 22.22 7.33
N ASP A 102 -12.72 22.78 6.39
CA ASP A 102 -13.46 22.01 5.38
C ASP A 102 -12.51 21.36 4.36
N GLY A 103 -11.47 22.09 3.92
CA GLY A 103 -10.42 21.55 3.05
C GLY A 103 -9.68 20.39 3.69
N ARG A 104 -9.30 20.53 4.96
CA ARG A 104 -8.65 19.48 5.74
C ARG A 104 -9.56 18.26 5.92
N SER A 105 -10.83 18.47 6.25
CA SER A 105 -11.81 17.36 6.34
C SER A 105 -11.96 16.64 5.00
N TYR A 106 -11.97 17.37 3.89
CA TYR A 106 -12.05 16.77 2.55
C TYR A 106 -10.77 15.97 2.24
N ALA A 107 -9.59 16.56 2.44
CA ALA A 107 -8.31 15.90 2.18
C ALA A 107 -8.17 14.60 2.98
N LEU A 108 -8.53 14.61 4.27
CA LEU A 108 -8.52 13.43 5.13
C LEU A 108 -9.45 12.33 4.64
N ARG A 109 -10.59 12.69 4.04
CA ARG A 109 -11.47 11.70 3.40
C ARG A 109 -10.77 11.02 2.22
N ILE A 110 -10.08 11.77 1.37
CA ILE A 110 -9.35 11.21 0.23
C ILE A 110 -8.22 10.29 0.72
N VAL A 111 -7.43 10.74 1.68
CA VAL A 111 -6.38 9.93 2.33
C VAL A 111 -6.96 8.65 2.95
N ARG A 112 -8.11 8.73 3.63
CA ARG A 112 -8.82 7.56 4.17
C ARG A 112 -9.19 6.58 3.07
N VAL A 113 -9.79 7.05 1.97
CA VAL A 113 -10.19 6.17 0.86
C VAL A 113 -8.99 5.51 0.20
N HIS A 114 -7.92 6.26 -0.07
CA HIS A 114 -6.67 5.73 -0.63
C HIS A 114 -6.13 4.58 0.23
N ARG A 115 -5.92 4.84 1.53
CA ARG A 115 -5.36 3.86 2.47
C ARG A 115 -6.26 2.64 2.69
N LEU A 116 -7.59 2.82 2.60
CA LEU A 116 -8.54 1.70 2.64
C LEU A 116 -8.43 0.83 1.38
N TRP A 117 -8.23 1.43 0.20
CA TRP A 117 -8.01 0.70 -1.03
C TRP A 117 -6.71 -0.08 -1.01
N GLU A 118 -5.61 0.53 -0.58
CA GLU A 118 -4.34 -0.18 -0.39
C GLU A 118 -4.53 -1.36 0.54
N LYS A 119 -5.21 -1.15 1.67
CA LYS A 119 -5.49 -2.21 2.65
C LYS A 119 -6.35 -3.34 2.08
N TYR A 120 -7.36 -3.03 1.30
CA TYR A 120 -8.19 -4.02 0.63
C TYR A 120 -7.40 -4.81 -0.42
N LEU A 121 -6.65 -4.10 -1.29
CA LEU A 121 -5.83 -4.72 -2.33
C LEU A 121 -4.78 -5.64 -1.73
N ALA A 122 -4.16 -5.23 -0.62
CA ALA A 122 -3.23 -6.01 0.19
C ALA A 122 -3.80 -7.30 0.75
N ASP A 123 -4.92 -7.19 1.45
CA ASP A 123 -5.39 -8.24 2.33
C ASP A 123 -6.36 -9.20 1.61
N GLU A 124 -7.13 -8.69 0.64
CA GLU A 124 -8.23 -9.42 0.00
C GLU A 124 -7.96 -9.80 -1.47
N THR A 125 -6.87 -9.32 -2.06
CA THR A 125 -6.52 -9.65 -3.45
C THR A 125 -5.14 -10.31 -3.57
N SER A 126 -4.71 -10.60 -4.80
CA SER A 126 -3.36 -11.10 -5.10
C SER A 126 -2.50 -10.05 -5.81
N VAL A 127 -2.88 -8.77 -5.70
CA VAL A 127 -2.05 -7.66 -6.16
C VAL A 127 -0.78 -7.62 -5.33
N LYS A 128 0.35 -7.39 -5.99
CA LYS A 128 1.67 -7.34 -5.36
C LYS A 128 1.89 -6.04 -4.59
N GLU A 129 2.81 -6.09 -3.64
CA GLU A 129 3.18 -4.99 -2.75
C GLU A 129 3.75 -3.76 -3.48
N ASP A 130 4.25 -3.93 -4.70
CA ASP A 130 4.75 -2.86 -5.57
C ASP A 130 3.65 -2.25 -6.49
N GLU A 131 2.49 -2.90 -6.61
CA GLU A 131 1.41 -2.50 -7.53
C GLU A 131 0.18 -1.90 -6.85
N TRP A 132 -0.05 -2.23 -5.57
CA TRP A 132 -1.29 -1.87 -4.88
C TRP A 132 -1.51 -0.36 -4.71
N HIS A 133 -0.43 0.42 -4.66
CA HIS A 133 -0.41 1.85 -4.41
C HIS A 133 -0.93 2.58 -5.64
N GLN A 134 -0.34 2.27 -6.81
CA GLN A 134 -0.79 2.79 -8.09
C GLN A 134 -2.27 2.44 -8.35
N LYS A 135 -2.70 1.21 -8.02
CA LYS A 135 -4.11 0.82 -8.18
C LYS A 135 -5.02 1.54 -7.18
N ALA A 136 -4.57 1.82 -5.96
CA ALA A 136 -5.34 2.59 -4.98
C ALA A 136 -5.52 4.04 -5.44
N GLU A 137 -4.49 4.66 -6.03
CA GLU A 137 -4.53 6.00 -6.61
C GLU A 137 -5.59 6.12 -7.73
N GLU A 138 -5.71 5.11 -8.60
CA GLU A 138 -6.77 5.08 -9.63
C GLU A 138 -8.19 4.98 -9.04
N LEU A 139 -8.34 4.37 -7.87
CA LEU A 139 -9.62 4.05 -7.26
C LEU A 139 -10.08 5.07 -6.20
N GLU A 140 -9.19 5.88 -5.64
CA GLU A 140 -9.47 6.72 -4.47
C GLU A 140 -10.56 7.78 -4.72
N HIS A 141 -10.72 8.22 -5.97
CA HIS A 141 -11.68 9.26 -6.35
C HIS A 141 -13.09 8.72 -6.64
N THR A 142 -13.30 7.41 -6.53
CA THR A 142 -14.52 6.72 -6.97
C THR A 142 -15.55 6.49 -5.86
N LEU A 143 -15.12 6.45 -4.59
CA LEU A 143 -15.99 6.10 -3.47
C LEU A 143 -16.66 7.32 -2.82
N THR A 144 -17.93 7.16 -2.45
CA THR A 144 -18.60 8.05 -1.50
C THR A 144 -18.16 7.75 -0.06
N PRO A 145 -18.40 8.67 0.92
CA PRO A 145 -18.09 8.41 2.33
C PRO A 145 -18.73 7.10 2.85
N GLU A 146 -19.97 6.83 2.48
CA GLU A 146 -20.71 5.65 2.93
C GLU A 146 -20.11 4.37 2.33
N GLN A 147 -19.67 4.41 1.07
CA GLN A 147 -18.98 3.28 0.44
C GLN A 147 -17.60 3.05 1.06
N ALA A 148 -16.90 4.11 1.45
CA ALA A 148 -15.63 3.99 2.17
C ALA A 148 -15.83 3.32 3.54
N ASP A 149 -16.90 3.64 4.26
CA ASP A 149 -17.23 2.99 5.53
C ASP A 149 -17.63 1.53 5.36
N GLN A 150 -18.35 1.19 4.28
CA GLN A 150 -18.62 -0.21 3.92
C GLN A 150 -17.34 -0.98 3.62
N LEU A 151 -16.42 -0.39 2.85
CA LEU A 151 -15.11 -0.98 2.55
C LEU A 151 -14.31 -1.20 3.84
N ALA A 152 -14.25 -0.20 4.72
CA ALA A 152 -13.59 -0.30 6.01
C ALA A 152 -14.17 -1.44 6.87
N ALA A 153 -15.49 -1.54 6.95
CA ALA A 153 -16.16 -2.61 7.70
C ALA A 153 -15.85 -4.00 7.11
N GLN A 154 -15.83 -4.13 5.78
CA GLN A 154 -15.54 -5.39 5.08
C GLN A 154 -14.13 -5.92 5.42
N ILE A 155 -13.14 -5.03 5.54
CA ILE A 155 -11.75 -5.40 5.87
C ILE A 155 -11.44 -5.30 7.38
N GLY A 156 -12.48 -5.24 8.23
CA GLY A 156 -12.35 -5.36 9.69
C GLY A 156 -12.02 -4.07 10.44
N ASN A 157 -12.39 -2.91 9.90
CA ASN A 157 -12.13 -1.58 10.46
C ASN A 157 -10.64 -1.33 10.81
N PRO A 158 -9.74 -1.45 9.83
CA PRO A 158 -8.32 -1.26 10.05
C PRO A 158 -8.02 0.19 10.44
N VAL A 159 -7.05 0.35 11.34
CA VAL A 159 -6.55 1.67 11.78
C VAL A 159 -5.22 2.04 11.14
N PHE A 160 -4.58 1.10 10.44
CA PHE A 160 -3.37 1.31 9.66
C PHE A 160 -3.49 0.60 8.32
N ASP A 161 -2.90 1.20 7.30
CA ASP A 161 -2.77 0.63 5.97
C ASP A 161 -1.65 -0.45 5.94
N PRO A 162 -1.35 -1.03 4.77
CA PRO A 162 -0.31 -2.03 4.67
C PRO A 162 1.13 -1.53 4.91
N HIS A 163 1.38 -0.25 4.66
CA HIS A 163 2.65 0.44 4.86
C HIS A 163 2.88 0.78 6.34
N GLY A 164 1.81 0.82 7.14
CA GLY A 164 1.81 1.14 8.56
C GLY A 164 1.36 2.57 8.86
N ASP A 165 0.76 3.22 7.87
CA ASP A 165 0.33 4.60 7.90
C ASP A 165 -1.09 4.68 8.46
N PRO A 166 -1.40 5.69 9.31
CA PRO A 166 -2.65 5.72 10.06
C PRO A 166 -3.84 6.00 9.15
N ILE A 167 -4.87 5.15 9.18
CA ILE A 167 -6.09 5.38 8.41
C ILE A 167 -6.94 6.41 9.18
N PRO A 168 -7.22 7.61 8.63
CA PRO A 168 -8.11 8.57 9.28
C PRO A 168 -9.49 7.96 9.48
N SER A 169 -10.15 8.27 10.59
CA SER A 169 -11.55 7.87 10.84
C SER A 169 -12.54 8.63 9.95
N ALA A 170 -13.82 8.25 9.98
CA ALA A 170 -14.87 8.97 9.25
C ALA A 170 -15.03 10.44 9.72
N SER A 171 -14.69 10.74 10.98
CA SER A 171 -14.64 12.09 11.55
C SER A 171 -13.33 12.84 11.26
N GLY A 172 -12.35 12.18 10.64
CA GLY A 172 -11.03 12.77 10.37
C GLY A 172 -10.00 12.60 11.50
N ASP A 173 -10.35 11.92 12.60
CA ASP A 173 -9.39 11.61 13.67
C ASP A 173 -8.31 10.65 13.17
N ILE A 174 -7.04 10.95 13.47
CA ILE A 174 -5.89 10.18 13.01
C ILE A 174 -5.26 9.44 14.20
N PRO A 175 -5.09 8.11 14.11
CA PRO A 175 -4.34 7.35 15.10
C PRO A 175 -2.91 7.87 15.30
N ILE A 176 -2.47 7.97 16.55
CA ILE A 176 -1.10 8.38 16.87
C ILE A 176 -0.14 7.23 16.57
N LYS A 177 0.78 7.46 15.63
CA LYS A 177 1.92 6.57 15.35
C LYS A 177 3.01 6.78 16.42
N LYS A 178 3.24 5.76 17.24
CA LYS A 178 4.29 5.78 18.29
C LYS A 178 5.50 4.98 17.84
N GLY A 179 6.53 5.67 17.36
CA GLY A 179 7.79 5.05 16.97
C GLY A 179 8.88 6.08 16.78
N LYS A 180 10.05 5.60 16.35
CA LYS A 180 11.21 6.41 15.98
C LYS A 180 11.83 5.86 14.68
N PRO A 181 12.54 6.67 13.90
CA PRO A 181 13.31 6.19 12.76
C PRO A 181 14.25 5.05 13.16
N LEU A 182 14.49 4.11 12.23
CA LEU A 182 15.45 3.00 12.42
C LEU A 182 16.85 3.52 12.78
N THR A 183 17.22 4.68 12.23
CA THR A 183 18.46 5.41 12.50
C THR A 183 18.63 5.86 13.95
N GLU A 184 17.55 5.90 14.74
CA GLU A 184 17.54 6.32 16.14
C GLU A 184 17.49 5.12 17.13
N MET A 185 17.62 3.90 16.62
CA MET A 185 17.85 2.75 17.49
C MET A 185 19.21 2.88 18.21
N LYS A 186 19.39 2.09 19.27
CA LYS A 186 20.68 1.90 19.94
C LYS A 186 21.27 0.56 19.53
N ASP A 187 22.58 0.42 19.64
CA ASP A 187 23.23 -0.87 19.43
C ASP A 187 22.62 -1.95 20.34
N GLY A 188 22.35 -3.13 19.77
CA GLY A 188 21.66 -4.24 20.42
C GLY A 188 20.16 -4.03 20.69
N GLU A 189 19.59 -2.86 20.39
CA GLU A 189 18.15 -2.60 20.60
C GLU A 189 17.30 -3.48 19.69
N PHE A 190 16.19 -3.96 20.22
CA PHE A 190 15.16 -4.70 19.47
C PHE A 190 13.94 -3.82 19.23
N ALA A 191 13.40 -3.89 18.01
CA ALA A 191 12.20 -3.17 17.65
C ALA A 191 11.39 -3.93 16.59
N ASN A 192 10.14 -3.52 16.38
CA ASN A 192 9.35 -3.95 15.24
C ASN A 192 9.33 -2.82 14.22
N ILE A 193 9.50 -3.13 12.93
CA ILE A 193 9.12 -2.19 11.87
C ILE A 193 7.62 -1.92 12.03
N ILE A 194 7.23 -0.67 12.21
CA ILE A 194 5.82 -0.27 12.28
C ILE A 194 5.39 0.53 11.06
N HIS A 195 6.34 1.08 10.32
CA HIS A 195 6.08 1.80 9.09
C HIS A 195 7.26 1.73 8.12
N ILE A 196 6.95 1.71 6.83
CA ILE A 196 7.89 1.95 5.74
C ILE A 196 7.28 3.00 4.83
N GLU A 197 7.99 4.11 4.59
CA GLU A 197 7.55 5.13 3.64
C GLU A 197 7.43 4.54 2.23
N ASP A 198 6.34 4.85 1.55
CA ASP A 198 6.01 4.47 0.17
C ASP A 198 6.69 5.37 -0.88
N GLU A 199 7.03 6.61 -0.50
CA GLU A 199 7.73 7.57 -1.35
C GLU A 199 9.10 8.00 -0.79
N PRO A 200 10.14 8.14 -1.65
CA PRO A 200 10.16 7.90 -3.09
C PRO A 200 10.03 6.42 -3.47
N HIS A 201 9.23 6.11 -4.51
CA HIS A 201 8.98 4.72 -4.95
C HIS A 201 10.25 3.87 -5.11
N ALA A 202 11.33 4.43 -5.68
CA ALA A 202 12.60 3.71 -5.87
C ALA A 202 13.21 3.22 -4.54
N ILE A 203 13.07 4.00 -3.45
CA ILE A 203 13.55 3.59 -2.13
C ILE A 203 12.62 2.51 -1.57
N TYR A 204 11.31 2.67 -1.69
CA TYR A 204 10.34 1.68 -1.25
C TYR A 204 10.54 0.32 -1.94
N SER A 205 10.69 0.29 -3.27
CA SER A 205 10.97 -0.94 -4.02
C SER A 205 12.25 -1.63 -3.56
N GLN A 206 13.29 -0.86 -3.23
CA GLN A 206 14.53 -1.41 -2.68
C GLN A 206 14.30 -2.06 -1.30
N LEU A 207 13.57 -1.40 -0.41
CA LEU A 207 13.23 -1.94 0.91
C LEU A 207 12.41 -3.23 0.82
N LEU A 208 11.47 -3.30 -0.12
CA LEU A 208 10.72 -4.52 -0.43
C LEU A 208 11.61 -5.64 -0.97
N ALA A 209 12.58 -5.31 -1.84
CA ALA A 209 13.52 -6.28 -2.40
C ALA A 209 14.44 -6.89 -1.32
N GLU A 210 14.80 -6.11 -0.28
CA GLU A 210 15.46 -6.58 0.94
C GLU A 210 14.52 -7.43 1.84
N GLY A 211 13.26 -7.61 1.44
CA GLY A 211 12.27 -8.42 2.13
C GLY A 211 11.68 -7.78 3.37
N LEU A 212 11.92 -6.48 3.60
CA LEU A 212 11.48 -5.73 4.77
C LEU A 212 9.99 -5.41 4.67
N TYR A 213 9.26 -5.50 5.80
CA TYR A 213 7.83 -5.23 5.84
C TYR A 213 7.36 -4.78 7.23
N PRO A 214 6.25 -4.03 7.34
CA PRO A 214 5.67 -3.68 8.64
C PRO A 214 5.25 -4.89 9.45
N GLY A 215 5.67 -4.92 10.70
CA GLY A 215 5.52 -6.01 11.65
C GLY A 215 6.75 -6.91 11.80
N MET A 216 7.76 -6.75 10.94
CA MET A 216 9.02 -7.48 11.04
C MET A 216 9.81 -7.07 12.29
N GLN A 217 10.41 -8.05 12.97
CA GLN A 217 11.31 -7.81 14.09
C GLN A 217 12.73 -7.53 13.58
N VAL A 218 13.35 -6.51 14.16
CA VAL A 218 14.72 -6.11 13.86
C VAL A 218 15.54 -5.99 15.14
N ARG A 219 16.84 -6.31 15.04
CA ARG A 219 17.84 -6.09 16.09
C ARG A 219 19.00 -5.28 15.53
N MET A 220 19.29 -4.15 16.13
CA MET A 220 20.41 -3.32 15.70
C MET A 220 21.76 -3.98 16.01
N ILE A 221 22.72 -3.90 15.07
CA ILE A 221 24.10 -4.42 15.23
C ILE A 221 25.13 -3.29 15.16
N GLU A 222 24.95 -2.35 14.24
CA GLU A 222 25.93 -1.26 14.04
C GLU A 222 25.20 -0.04 13.48
N LEU A 223 25.46 1.10 14.11
CA LEU A 223 25.05 2.41 13.63
C LEU A 223 26.29 3.23 13.30
N SER A 224 26.38 3.69 12.06
CA SER A 224 27.44 4.61 11.61
C SER A 224 26.87 5.60 10.61
N ASP A 225 27.60 6.68 10.36
CA ASP A 225 27.21 7.72 9.39
C ASP A 225 27.23 7.23 7.93
N LYS A 226 27.79 6.05 7.67
CA LYS A 226 27.91 5.47 6.31
C LYS A 226 26.97 4.30 6.07
N ARG A 227 26.71 3.50 7.11
CA ARG A 227 25.91 2.28 7.02
C ARG A 227 25.23 1.98 8.34
N ILE A 228 24.07 1.36 8.24
CA ILE A 228 23.29 0.80 9.34
C ILE A 228 23.21 -0.70 9.11
N LYS A 229 23.72 -1.47 10.06
CA LYS A 229 23.66 -2.94 10.03
C LYS A 229 22.70 -3.41 11.11
N PHE A 230 21.75 -4.24 10.72
CA PHE A 230 20.76 -4.82 11.63
C PHE A 230 20.42 -6.25 11.18
N VAL A 231 19.94 -7.06 12.12
CA VAL A 231 19.36 -8.37 11.80
C VAL A 231 17.87 -8.19 11.56
N ALA A 232 17.35 -8.72 10.45
CA ALA A 232 15.93 -8.80 10.15
C ALA A 232 15.59 -10.25 9.77
N ASN A 233 14.62 -10.88 10.44
CA ASN A 233 14.31 -12.31 10.27
C ASN A 233 15.53 -13.27 10.33
N GLY A 234 16.53 -12.95 11.17
CA GLY A 234 17.72 -13.80 11.31
C GLY A 234 18.78 -13.61 10.24
N GLU A 235 18.51 -12.80 9.21
CA GLU A 235 19.47 -12.40 8.18
C GLU A 235 20.05 -11.02 8.46
N GLU A 236 21.29 -10.80 8.05
CA GLU A 236 21.96 -9.51 8.19
C GLU A 236 21.58 -8.59 7.04
N CYS A 237 21.02 -7.42 7.36
CA CYS A 237 20.68 -6.38 6.42
C CYS A 237 21.63 -5.18 6.60
N ILE A 238 22.05 -4.58 5.49
CA ILE A 238 22.91 -3.39 5.49
C ILE A 238 22.27 -2.32 4.62
N LEU A 239 21.91 -1.19 5.22
CA LEU A 239 21.33 -0.05 4.52
C LEU A 239 22.18 1.21 4.72
N SER A 240 22.09 2.16 3.78
CA SER A 240 22.59 3.51 4.01
C SER A 240 21.66 4.25 5.00
N PRO A 241 22.16 5.24 5.77
CA PRO A 241 21.31 6.04 6.65
C PRO A 241 20.15 6.73 5.93
N LEU A 242 20.35 7.14 4.67
CA LEU A 242 19.32 7.77 3.85
C LEU A 242 18.15 6.83 3.59
N ILE A 243 18.42 5.57 3.24
CA ILE A 243 17.39 4.56 3.00
C ILE A 243 16.73 4.16 4.31
N ALA A 244 17.53 3.92 5.35
CA ALA A 244 17.06 3.49 6.67
C ALA A 244 16.15 4.51 7.37
N LYS A 245 16.27 5.82 7.07
CA LYS A 245 15.38 6.86 7.61
C LYS A 245 13.91 6.64 7.22
N ASN A 246 13.64 5.94 6.11
CA ASN A 246 12.29 5.63 5.64
C ASN A 246 11.64 4.45 6.38
N ILE A 247 12.33 3.88 7.39
CA ILE A 247 11.80 2.81 8.23
C ILE A 247 11.54 3.40 9.61
N THR A 248 10.28 3.34 10.07
CA THR A 248 9.95 3.65 11.46
C THR A 248 9.82 2.36 12.25
N VAL A 249 10.43 2.34 13.44
CA VAL A 249 10.36 1.22 14.36
C VAL A 249 9.63 1.59 15.66
N GLY A 250 8.92 0.62 16.21
CA GLY A 250 8.21 0.71 17.48
C GLY A 250 8.76 -0.29 18.49
N VAL A 251 8.57 0.01 19.77
CA VAL A 251 9.04 -0.84 20.88
C VAL A 251 8.37 -2.22 20.82
N VAL A 252 9.17 -3.27 20.96
CA VAL A 252 8.65 -4.64 21.10
C VAL A 252 8.22 -4.85 22.56
N LYS A 253 6.92 -5.10 22.79
CA LYS A 253 6.49 -5.75 24.03
C LYS A 253 6.70 -7.25 23.86
N PHE A 254 7.78 -7.79 24.43
CA PHE A 254 8.05 -9.22 24.36
C PHE A 254 7.04 -9.97 25.25
N GLU A 255 6.10 -10.68 24.64
CA GLU A 255 5.28 -11.67 25.39
C GLU A 255 6.01 -13.02 25.49
N LYS A 256 6.87 -13.35 24.52
CA LYS A 256 7.84 -14.46 24.55
C LYS A 256 8.94 -14.22 23.51
N GLN A 257 10.20 -14.20 23.93
CA GLN A 257 11.32 -14.31 23.00
C GLN A 257 11.47 -15.79 22.62
N VAL A 258 11.39 -16.08 21.33
CA VAL A 258 11.85 -17.38 20.82
C VAL A 258 13.32 -17.19 20.52
N GLU A 259 14.15 -17.45 21.53
CA GLU A 259 15.59 -17.61 21.31
C GLU A 259 15.80 -18.96 20.62
N GLY A 260 16.32 -18.93 19.40
CA GLY A 260 16.61 -20.12 18.63
C GLY A 260 16.78 -19.81 17.15
N LYS A 261 17.62 -20.60 16.45
CA LYS A 261 17.64 -20.57 14.99
C LYS A 261 16.28 -21.08 14.49
N PHE A 262 15.72 -20.40 13.51
CA PHE A 262 14.54 -20.87 12.79
C PHE A 262 14.89 -21.03 11.31
N LYS A 263 14.19 -21.92 10.63
CA LYS A 263 14.35 -22.15 9.18
C LYS A 263 13.04 -21.86 8.47
N ALA A 264 13.12 -21.38 7.23
CA ALA A 264 11.94 -21.24 6.39
C ALA A 264 11.38 -22.61 6.02
N LEU A 265 10.06 -22.71 5.83
CA LEU A 265 9.43 -23.96 5.38
C LEU A 265 9.92 -24.40 4.00
N SER A 266 10.32 -23.45 3.15
CA SER A 266 10.93 -23.69 1.84
C SER A 266 12.28 -24.42 1.92
N SER A 267 12.94 -24.43 3.08
CA SER A 267 14.24 -25.10 3.23
C SER A 267 14.11 -26.60 3.48
N LEU A 268 12.90 -27.14 3.70
CA LEU A 268 12.70 -28.57 3.88
C LEU A 268 12.85 -29.31 2.56
N LYS A 269 13.63 -30.39 2.57
CA LYS A 269 13.68 -31.35 1.45
C LYS A 269 12.53 -32.35 1.53
N VAL A 270 12.16 -32.96 0.41
CA VAL A 270 11.15 -34.01 0.37
C VAL A 270 11.50 -35.14 1.36
N GLY A 271 10.56 -35.49 2.23
CA GLY A 271 10.69 -36.43 3.34
C GLY A 271 11.16 -35.79 4.67
N GLU A 272 11.59 -34.52 4.67
CA GLU A 272 11.92 -33.81 5.90
C GLU A 272 10.67 -33.23 6.56
N HIS A 273 10.76 -33.11 7.89
CA HIS A 273 9.69 -32.63 8.74
C HIS A 273 10.16 -31.41 9.53
N GLY A 274 9.20 -30.64 10.02
CA GLY A 274 9.47 -29.58 11.00
C GLY A 274 8.22 -29.21 11.79
N THR A 275 8.42 -28.44 12.85
CA THR A 275 7.32 -27.90 13.65
C THR A 275 7.15 -26.42 13.35
N ILE A 276 5.93 -25.99 13.00
CA ILE A 276 5.63 -24.60 12.68
C ILE A 276 5.88 -23.73 13.91
N LEU A 277 6.77 -22.75 13.77
CA LEU A 277 7.01 -21.70 14.74
C LEU A 277 5.97 -20.58 14.58
N GLY A 278 5.72 -20.16 13.34
CA GLY A 278 4.78 -19.08 13.06
C GLY A 278 4.71 -18.71 11.58
N ILE A 279 3.81 -17.79 11.28
CA ILE A 279 3.62 -17.19 9.95
C ILE A 279 4.07 -15.74 10.04
N ALA A 280 4.91 -15.32 9.10
CA ALA A 280 5.35 -13.93 8.97
C ALA A 280 4.15 -12.98 8.87
N LYS A 281 4.26 -11.79 9.48
CA LYS A 281 3.19 -10.78 9.46
C LYS A 281 2.93 -10.15 8.08
N VAL A 282 3.78 -10.42 7.09
CA VAL A 282 3.55 -10.01 5.69
C VAL A 282 2.44 -10.83 5.03
N LEU A 283 2.28 -12.11 5.41
CA LEU A 283 1.13 -12.90 5.00
C LEU A 283 -0.07 -12.43 5.82
N ARG A 284 -0.95 -11.67 5.18
CA ARG A 284 -2.08 -10.95 5.81
C ARG A 284 -3.41 -11.41 5.21
N GLY A 285 -4.50 -10.86 5.74
CA GLY A 285 -5.85 -11.03 5.21
C GLY A 285 -6.25 -12.46 4.83
N GLN A 286 -6.77 -12.63 3.62
CA GLN A 286 -7.25 -13.90 3.08
C GLN A 286 -6.15 -14.96 3.03
N GLN A 287 -4.92 -14.58 2.66
CA GLN A 287 -3.80 -15.51 2.56
C GLN A 287 -3.50 -16.15 3.91
N ARG A 288 -3.40 -15.35 4.98
CA ARG A 288 -3.13 -15.83 6.33
C ARG A 288 -4.27 -16.71 6.86
N ARG A 289 -5.52 -16.27 6.70
CA ARG A 289 -6.71 -17.04 7.13
C ARG A 289 -6.72 -18.42 6.49
N ARG A 290 -6.49 -18.48 5.17
CA ARG A 290 -6.44 -19.75 4.43
C ARG A 290 -5.33 -20.68 4.92
N LEU A 291 -4.12 -20.16 5.18
CA LEU A 291 -3.03 -20.99 5.73
C LEU A 291 -3.42 -21.57 7.11
N MET A 292 -4.04 -20.76 7.96
CA MET A 292 -4.51 -21.21 9.28
C MET A 292 -5.63 -22.26 9.16
N ASP A 293 -6.58 -22.08 8.25
CA ASP A 293 -7.67 -23.04 7.98
C ASP A 293 -7.12 -24.39 7.46
N LEU A 294 -6.00 -24.36 6.74
CA LEU A 294 -5.26 -25.54 6.26
C LEU A 294 -4.43 -26.20 7.37
N GLY A 295 -4.46 -25.69 8.60
CA GLY A 295 -3.76 -26.24 9.75
C GLY A 295 -2.33 -25.74 9.92
N ILE A 296 -1.89 -24.73 9.15
CA ILE A 296 -0.58 -24.11 9.29
C ILE A 296 -0.66 -23.12 10.45
N VAL A 297 -0.46 -23.64 11.66
CA VAL A 297 -0.51 -22.88 12.91
C VAL A 297 0.66 -23.28 13.82
N PRO A 298 1.15 -22.37 14.69
CA PRO A 298 2.23 -22.68 15.62
C PRO A 298 2.03 -24.00 16.38
N GLY A 299 3.09 -24.80 16.47
CA GLY A 299 3.09 -26.11 17.12
C GLY A 299 2.62 -27.28 16.23
N THR A 300 2.13 -27.03 15.02
CA THR A 300 1.73 -28.10 14.10
C THR A 300 2.95 -28.67 13.37
N LYS A 301 3.03 -30.01 13.30
CA LYS A 301 4.04 -30.71 12.49
C LYS A 301 3.66 -30.68 11.01
N ILE A 302 4.65 -30.44 10.16
CA ILE A 302 4.53 -30.37 8.71
C ILE A 302 5.66 -31.17 8.06
N GLU A 303 5.35 -31.86 6.96
CA GLU A 303 6.29 -32.70 6.20
C GLU A 303 6.25 -32.27 4.73
N ALA A 304 7.40 -32.13 4.08
CA ALA A 304 7.47 -31.92 2.63
C ALA A 304 7.29 -33.27 1.92
N GLU A 305 6.20 -33.45 1.18
CA GLU A 305 5.80 -34.74 0.62
C GLU A 305 6.22 -34.91 -0.85
N LEU A 306 5.99 -33.88 -1.67
CA LEU A 306 6.24 -33.92 -3.11
C LEU A 306 6.67 -32.55 -3.62
N GLU A 307 7.59 -32.51 -4.56
CA GLU A 307 8.00 -31.30 -5.28
C GLU A 307 7.49 -31.37 -6.72
N SER A 308 6.97 -30.24 -7.23
CA SER A 308 6.61 -30.12 -8.66
C SER A 308 7.83 -30.36 -9.54
N PHE A 309 7.63 -30.77 -10.79
CA PHE A 309 8.71 -30.91 -11.76
C PHE A 309 9.54 -29.63 -11.94
N THR A 310 8.90 -28.46 -11.76
CA THR A 310 9.53 -27.13 -11.82
C THR A 310 10.13 -26.65 -10.49
N GLY A 311 9.99 -27.41 -9.41
CA GLY A 311 10.40 -27.02 -8.05
C GLY A 311 9.41 -26.14 -7.28
N ASP A 312 8.35 -25.66 -7.93
CA ASP A 312 7.30 -24.83 -7.32
C ASP A 312 5.95 -25.11 -8.00
N PRO A 313 4.85 -25.39 -7.26
CA PRO A 313 4.73 -25.49 -5.80
C PRO A 313 5.27 -26.80 -5.20
N VAL A 314 5.47 -26.80 -3.88
CA VAL A 314 5.79 -28.00 -3.07
C VAL A 314 4.55 -28.42 -2.29
N ALA A 315 4.25 -29.72 -2.26
CA ALA A 315 3.17 -30.31 -1.50
C ALA A 315 3.64 -30.66 -0.08
N TYR A 316 2.90 -30.18 0.91
CA TYR A 316 3.18 -30.40 2.32
C TYR A 316 2.03 -31.14 3.00
N LYS A 317 2.37 -32.13 3.82
CA LYS A 317 1.42 -32.86 4.64
C LYS A 317 1.27 -32.18 6.00
N VAL A 318 0.04 -31.76 6.31
CA VAL A 318 -0.34 -31.05 7.54
C VAL A 318 -1.62 -31.67 8.08
N ARG A 319 -1.61 -32.15 9.32
CA ARG A 319 -2.79 -32.74 10.00
C ARG A 319 -3.53 -33.81 9.16
N GLY A 320 -2.80 -34.60 8.37
CA GLY A 320 -3.38 -35.66 7.55
C GLY A 320 -3.98 -35.19 6.21
N THR A 321 -3.81 -33.92 5.84
CA THR A 321 -4.17 -33.38 4.52
C THR A 321 -2.91 -32.89 3.80
N THR A 322 -2.86 -33.06 2.49
CA THR A 322 -1.77 -32.57 1.64
C THR A 322 -2.17 -31.25 1.00
N VAL A 323 -1.29 -30.25 1.11
CA VAL A 323 -1.51 -28.87 0.66
C VAL A 323 -0.34 -28.43 -0.20
N ALA A 324 -0.62 -28.00 -1.43
CA ALA A 324 0.39 -27.39 -2.30
C ALA A 324 0.59 -25.91 -1.94
N LEU A 325 1.81 -25.53 -1.59
CA LEU A 325 2.20 -24.15 -1.27
C LEU A 325 3.30 -23.68 -2.21
N ARG A 326 3.21 -22.42 -2.64
CA ARG A 326 4.26 -21.81 -3.45
C ARG A 326 5.44 -21.36 -2.60
N LYS A 327 6.63 -21.29 -3.19
CA LYS A 327 7.86 -20.83 -2.53
C LYS A 327 7.71 -19.47 -1.86
N GLN A 328 7.05 -18.53 -2.52
CA GLN A 328 6.76 -17.19 -1.97
C GLN A 328 6.00 -17.25 -0.63
N GLN A 329 5.16 -18.26 -0.42
CA GLN A 329 4.43 -18.46 0.84
C GLN A 329 5.29 -19.20 1.86
N THR A 330 6.03 -20.23 1.44
CA THR A 330 6.82 -21.08 2.35
C THR A 330 8.07 -20.39 2.86
N ASP A 331 8.63 -19.41 2.13
CA ASP A 331 9.69 -18.50 2.62
C ASP A 331 9.22 -17.63 3.80
N LYS A 332 7.90 -17.47 3.96
CA LYS A 332 7.26 -16.64 5.00
C LYS A 332 6.60 -17.47 6.11
N ILE A 333 6.85 -18.77 6.14
CA ILE A 333 6.44 -19.68 7.21
C ILE A 333 7.70 -20.19 7.90
N TYR A 334 7.79 -20.03 9.21
CA TYR A 334 8.97 -20.36 9.99
C TYR A 334 8.78 -21.67 10.76
N LEU A 335 9.85 -22.46 10.84
CA LEU A 335 9.93 -23.72 11.56
C LEU A 335 10.91 -23.60 12.72
N LEU A 336 10.62 -24.30 13.82
CA LEU A 336 11.59 -24.56 14.89
C LEU A 336 12.76 -25.38 14.33
N ASN A 337 13.98 -25.07 14.75
CA ASN A 337 15.14 -25.89 14.41
C ASN A 337 15.22 -27.04 15.42
N ASP A 338 14.94 -28.26 14.98
CA ASP A 338 14.92 -29.45 15.83
C ASP A 338 16.33 -29.90 16.28
N GLU A 339 17.41 -29.27 15.80
CA GLU A 339 18.80 -29.65 16.13
C GLU A 339 19.29 -29.17 17.50
N GLU A 340 18.60 -28.27 18.20
CA GLU A 340 19.04 -27.75 19.52
C GLU A 340 18.27 -28.34 20.72
N ASN A 341 17.23 -29.15 20.50
CA ASN A 341 16.45 -29.79 21.58
C ASN A 341 16.92 -31.22 21.95
N GLN A 342 18.12 -31.62 21.51
CA GLN A 342 18.73 -32.91 21.87
C GLN A 342 19.98 -32.79 22.77
N LYS A 343 20.20 -31.66 23.45
CA LYS A 343 21.25 -31.56 24.49
C LYS A 343 20.69 -31.40 25.89
#